data_AF-A0A410P1A2-F1
#
_entry.id   AF-A0A410P1A2-F1
#
_cell.length_a   1.000
_cell.length_b   1.000
_cell.length_c   1.000
_cell.angle_alpha   90.00
_cell.angle_beta   90.00
_cell.angle_gamma   90.00
#
_symmetry.space_group_name_H-M   'P 1'
#
loop_
_entity.id
_entity.type
_entity.pdbx_description
1 polymer ?
#
loop_
_entity_poly.entity_id
_entity_poly.type
_entity_poly.pdbx_seq_one_letter_code
_entity_poly.pdbx_strand_id
1 'polypeptide(L)'
;MQRVFISGAAAAGLLALAACGQGDRDQALAPVEASSVEAASADRPSQTASTPAPGDVDALVEGTPFHATSIIPCAMAAAQPMAQCQAGVIRNADGTAVVRVTLPDGRMRNLFFDRTGAVGSDVSEADGADAQGFKAEKIEDLYKIALGRKERYEVPEALIIGG
;
A
#
# COMPACT_ATOMS: atom_id res chain seq x y z
N MET A 1 60.34 -4.67 -29.26
CA MET A 1 60.90 -4.67 -27.90
C MET A 1 60.00 -5.52 -27.01
N GLN A 2 60.54 -6.59 -26.47
CA GLN A 2 59.89 -7.66 -25.73
C GLN A 2 60.03 -7.43 -24.22
N ARG A 3 58.99 -7.73 -23.42
CA ARG A 3 58.99 -8.21 -22.01
C ARG A 3 57.52 -8.39 -21.59
N VAL A 4 56.91 -9.59 -21.54
CA VAL A 4 57.10 -10.79 -20.68
C VAL A 4 56.81 -10.55 -19.18
N PHE A 5 55.60 -11.01 -18.79
CA PHE A 5 55.11 -11.73 -17.59
C PHE A 5 55.62 -11.42 -16.17
N ILE A 6 54.70 -11.46 -15.18
CA ILE A 6 54.66 -12.24 -13.91
C ILE A 6 53.37 -11.81 -13.15
N SER A 7 52.34 -12.66 -12.99
CA SER A 7 52.10 -13.64 -11.90
C SER A 7 51.94 -13.05 -10.49
N GLY A 8 50.80 -13.32 -9.85
CA GLY A 8 50.54 -13.04 -8.43
C GLY A 8 49.04 -13.21 -8.11
N ALA A 9 48.54 -14.43 -7.99
CA ALA A 9 48.51 -15.27 -6.77
C ALA A 9 47.20 -15.08 -5.99
N ALA A 10 46.43 -16.17 -5.96
CA ALA A 10 45.22 -16.35 -5.17
C ALA A 10 45.53 -16.39 -3.67
N ALA A 11 44.60 -15.88 -2.86
CA ALA A 11 44.49 -16.24 -1.46
C ALA A 11 43.02 -16.59 -1.16
N ALA A 12 42.76 -17.89 -1.13
CA ALA A 12 41.58 -18.48 -0.50
C ALA A 12 41.72 -18.31 1.03
N GLY A 13 40.76 -17.62 1.63
CA GLY A 13 40.60 -17.56 3.08
C GLY A 13 39.49 -18.50 3.53
N LEU A 14 39.91 -19.65 4.06
CA LEU A 14 39.09 -20.71 4.65
C LEU A 14 38.71 -20.36 6.11
N LEU A 15 37.50 -20.78 6.51
CA LEU A 15 37.09 -21.24 7.85
C LEU A 15 37.06 -20.28 9.05
N ALA A 16 35.85 -20.06 9.58
CA ALA A 16 35.54 -20.33 10.99
C ALA A 16 34.03 -20.58 11.19
N LEU A 17 33.64 -21.84 11.39
CA LEU A 17 32.40 -22.24 12.05
C LEU A 17 32.68 -22.43 13.56
N ALA A 18 31.96 -21.70 14.40
CA ALA A 18 31.75 -21.95 15.83
C ALA A 18 30.56 -21.05 16.26
N ALA A 19 29.55 -21.44 17.03
CA ALA A 19 29.26 -22.66 17.78
C ALA A 19 27.74 -22.72 18.04
N CYS A 20 27.26 -23.91 18.40
CA CYS A 20 25.88 -24.22 18.77
C CYS A 20 25.46 -23.48 20.06
N GLY A 21 24.24 -22.94 20.07
CA GLY A 21 23.57 -22.42 21.26
C GLY A 21 22.22 -23.11 21.44
N GLN A 22 22.24 -24.39 21.82
CA GLN A 22 21.06 -25.10 22.33
C GLN A 22 20.93 -24.80 23.83
N GLY A 23 19.90 -24.01 24.17
CA GLY A 23 19.38 -23.88 25.52
C GLY A 23 18.07 -24.63 25.62
N ASP A 24 18.16 -25.92 25.96
CA ASP A 24 17.05 -26.78 26.37
C ASP A 24 17.26 -27.10 27.85
N ARG A 25 16.28 -26.76 28.70
CA ARG A 25 15.89 -27.52 29.91
C ARG A 25 14.81 -26.81 30.72
N ASP A 26 13.61 -27.38 30.58
CA ASP A 26 12.71 -27.76 31.66
C ASP A 26 12.86 -27.09 33.04
N GLN A 27 11.82 -26.37 33.44
CA GLN A 27 11.28 -26.58 34.78
C GLN A 27 9.78 -26.90 34.73
N ALA A 28 9.49 -27.98 35.45
CA ALA A 28 8.25 -28.71 35.52
C ALA A 28 7.22 -28.03 36.44
N LEU A 29 5.96 -28.15 36.02
CA LEU A 29 4.79 -28.60 36.78
C LEU A 29 4.60 -28.10 38.23
N ALA A 30 3.56 -27.28 38.40
CA ALA A 30 2.55 -27.50 39.43
C ALA A 30 1.14 -27.26 38.83
N PRO A 31 0.16 -28.15 39.08
CA PRO A 31 -1.23 -28.04 38.60
C PRO A 31 -2.13 -27.28 39.60
N VAL A 32 -3.43 -27.16 39.26
CA VAL A 32 -4.59 -26.61 40.00
C VAL A 32 -4.95 -25.17 39.57
N GLU A 33 -6.14 -24.80 39.08
CA GLU A 33 -7.47 -25.42 39.07
C GLU A 33 -8.22 -25.09 37.78
N ALA A 34 -9.04 -26.03 37.33
CA ALA A 34 -10.15 -25.76 36.43
C ALA A 34 -11.17 -24.88 37.17
N SER A 35 -11.43 -23.69 36.64
CA SER A 35 -12.66 -22.97 36.97
C SER A 35 -13.32 -22.50 35.69
N SER A 36 -14.33 -23.27 35.33
CA SER A 36 -15.38 -22.96 34.38
C SER A 36 -16.03 -21.62 34.75
N VAL A 37 -16.13 -20.70 33.80
CA VAL A 37 -17.29 -19.80 33.72
C VAL A 37 -17.79 -19.75 32.28
N GLU A 38 -18.95 -20.37 32.13
CA GLU A 38 -19.83 -20.25 30.98
C GLU A 38 -20.26 -18.79 30.73
N ALA A 39 -20.38 -18.48 29.45
CA ALA A 39 -21.36 -17.58 28.82
C ALA A 39 -21.87 -16.37 29.63
N ALA A 40 -21.40 -15.19 29.24
CA ALA A 40 -22.25 -14.01 29.17
C ALA A 40 -22.12 -13.42 27.76
N SER A 41 -22.92 -13.97 26.84
CA SER A 41 -23.29 -13.32 25.61
C SER A 41 -24.06 -12.04 25.95
N ALA A 42 -23.49 -10.88 25.65
CA ALA A 42 -24.22 -9.62 25.54
C ALA A 42 -23.63 -8.82 24.39
N ASP A 43 -24.42 -8.75 23.32
CA ASP A 43 -24.40 -7.75 22.25
C ASP A 43 -23.04 -7.35 21.66
N ARG A 44 -22.53 -8.23 20.77
CA ARG A 44 -21.79 -7.72 19.62
C ARG A 44 -22.87 -7.32 18.61
N PRO A 45 -23.09 -6.02 18.30
CA PRO A 45 -24.04 -5.67 17.28
C PRO A 45 -23.60 -6.38 16.01
N SER A 46 -24.44 -7.30 15.56
CA SER A 46 -24.37 -7.87 14.23
C SER A 46 -24.23 -6.67 13.29
N GLN A 47 -23.06 -6.53 12.68
CA GLN A 47 -22.95 -5.75 11.46
C GLN A 47 -23.84 -6.48 10.47
N THR A 48 -25.12 -6.10 10.45
CA THR A 48 -26.03 -6.42 9.37
C THR A 48 -25.32 -5.92 8.13
N ALA A 49 -24.74 -6.85 7.37
CA ALA A 49 -24.30 -6.57 6.03
C ALA A 49 -25.52 -6.01 5.31
N SER A 50 -25.55 -4.69 5.13
CA SER A 50 -26.55 -4.02 4.33
C SER A 50 -26.43 -4.62 2.94
N THR A 51 -27.34 -5.51 2.60
CA THR A 51 -27.52 -5.95 1.21
C THR A 51 -27.86 -4.69 0.42
N PRO A 52 -27.04 -4.24 -0.55
CA PRO A 52 -27.40 -3.08 -1.33
C PRO A 52 -28.71 -3.37 -2.04
N ALA A 53 -29.70 -2.50 -1.84
CA ALA A 53 -30.95 -2.58 -2.55
C ALA A 53 -30.70 -2.33 -4.05
N PRO A 54 -31.44 -2.98 -4.96
CA PRO A 54 -31.33 -2.68 -6.39
C PRO A 54 -31.75 -1.23 -6.63
N GLY A 55 -30.80 -0.38 -7.00
CA GLY A 55 -31.00 1.06 -7.17
C GLY A 55 -30.21 1.96 -6.22
N ASP A 56 -29.37 1.40 -5.35
CA ASP A 56 -28.54 2.18 -4.44
C ASP A 56 -27.50 3.02 -5.21
N VAL A 57 -27.70 4.34 -5.15
CA VAL A 57 -26.65 5.32 -5.41
C VAL A 57 -25.54 5.10 -4.39
N ASP A 58 -24.31 5.05 -4.89
CA ASP A 58 -23.14 4.92 -4.05
C ASP A 58 -23.10 6.06 -3.01
N ALA A 59 -22.97 5.70 -1.73
CA ALA A 59 -23.13 6.64 -0.64
C ALA A 59 -21.95 7.61 -0.56
N LEU A 60 -22.23 8.87 -0.24
CA LEU A 60 -21.21 9.87 0.04
C LEU A 60 -20.84 9.89 1.52
N VAL A 61 -19.55 10.09 1.80
CA VAL A 61 -19.04 10.45 3.11
C VAL A 61 -19.55 11.85 3.47
N GLU A 62 -20.22 11.96 4.61
CA GLU A 62 -20.90 13.18 5.07
C GLU A 62 -19.97 14.41 4.99
N GLY A 63 -20.47 15.49 4.39
CA GLY A 63 -19.73 16.73 4.25
C GLY A 63 -18.63 16.72 3.18
N THR A 64 -18.53 15.67 2.36
CA THR A 64 -17.51 15.56 1.30
C THR A 64 -18.12 15.13 -0.04
N PRO A 65 -17.43 15.36 -1.18
CA PRO A 65 -17.84 14.79 -2.46
C PRO A 65 -17.36 13.34 -2.66
N PHE A 66 -16.83 12.70 -1.62
CA PHE A 66 -16.20 11.39 -1.73
C PHE A 66 -17.16 10.28 -1.36
N HIS A 67 -17.09 9.18 -2.06
CA HIS A 67 -17.78 7.94 -1.71
C HIS A 67 -17.00 7.13 -0.68
N ALA A 68 -15.67 7.28 -0.68
CA ALA A 68 -14.79 6.69 0.32
C ALA A 68 -13.60 7.62 0.60
N THR A 69 -13.09 7.57 1.82
CA THR A 69 -11.84 8.24 2.22
C THR A 69 -10.88 7.23 2.83
N SER A 70 -9.58 7.41 2.61
CA SER A 70 -8.55 6.54 3.15
C SER A 70 -7.24 7.29 3.36
N ILE A 71 -6.29 6.62 3.98
CA ILE A 71 -4.89 7.02 4.01
C ILE A 71 -4.11 6.05 3.13
N ILE A 72 -3.34 6.57 2.17
CA ILE A 72 -2.56 5.77 1.22
C ILE A 72 -1.08 6.12 1.27
N PRO A 73 -0.17 5.16 1.00
CA PRO A 73 1.24 5.47 0.81
C PRO A 73 1.46 6.37 -0.42
N CYS A 74 2.25 7.42 -0.26
CA CYS A 74 2.60 8.36 -1.32
C CYS A 74 4.03 8.92 -1.14
N ALA A 75 4.70 9.32 -2.21
CA ALA A 75 5.95 10.07 -2.16
C ALA A 75 5.97 11.15 -3.24
N MET A 76 6.64 12.26 -2.97
CA MET A 76 6.73 13.42 -3.88
C MET A 76 8.10 13.58 -4.53
N ALA A 77 9.11 12.85 -4.04
CA ALA A 77 10.46 12.92 -4.58
C ALA A 77 11.04 11.52 -4.84
N ALA A 78 11.99 11.47 -5.78
CA ALA A 78 12.74 10.27 -6.09
C ALA A 78 13.44 9.76 -4.82
N ALA A 79 13.36 8.44 -4.59
CA ALA A 79 13.95 7.75 -3.42
C ALA A 79 13.47 8.22 -2.03
N GLN A 80 12.52 9.15 -1.95
CA GLN A 80 11.88 9.52 -0.68
C GLN A 80 11.13 8.32 -0.09
N PRO A 81 11.22 8.06 1.23
CA PRO A 81 10.33 7.10 1.87
C PRO A 81 8.86 7.47 1.63
N MET A 82 7.99 6.46 1.54
CA MET A 82 6.56 6.70 1.40
C MET A 82 6.02 7.36 2.67
N ALA A 83 5.39 8.52 2.50
CA ALA A 83 4.56 9.16 3.50
C ALA A 83 3.13 8.60 3.45
N GLN A 84 2.30 9.03 4.39
CA GLN A 84 0.88 8.68 4.47
C GLN A 84 0.06 9.88 4.00
N CYS A 85 -0.57 9.79 2.83
CA CYS A 85 -1.40 10.84 2.25
C CYS A 85 -2.88 10.58 2.49
N GLN A 86 -3.65 11.64 2.75
CA GLN A 86 -5.11 11.55 2.72
C GLN A 86 -5.60 11.39 1.28
N ALA A 87 -6.51 10.45 1.06
CA ALA A 87 -7.14 10.21 -0.22
C ALA A 87 -8.66 10.17 -0.08
N GLY A 88 -9.36 10.66 -1.09
CA GLY A 88 -10.79 10.46 -1.24
C GLY A 88 -11.14 10.04 -2.66
N VAL A 89 -12.21 9.27 -2.81
CA VAL A 89 -12.59 8.63 -4.07
C VAL A 89 -13.93 9.12 -4.55
N ILE A 90 -14.00 9.47 -5.82
CA ILE A 90 -15.23 9.80 -6.52
C ILE A 90 -15.47 8.69 -7.53
N ARG A 91 -16.51 7.87 -7.35
CA ARG A 91 -16.92 6.83 -8.29
C ARG A 91 -18.08 7.35 -9.13
N ASN A 92 -18.05 7.02 -10.41
CA ASN A 92 -19.09 7.41 -11.36
C ASN A 92 -19.88 6.16 -11.79
N ALA A 93 -21.14 6.38 -12.17
CA ALA A 93 -22.03 5.29 -12.60
C ALA A 93 -21.54 4.54 -13.87
N ASP A 94 -20.65 5.15 -14.66
CA ASP A 94 -20.04 4.54 -15.84
C ASP A 94 -18.89 3.57 -15.50
N GLY A 95 -18.55 3.42 -14.22
CA GLY A 95 -17.47 2.57 -13.74
C GLY A 95 -16.09 3.24 -13.76
N THR A 96 -16.02 4.56 -13.98
CA THR A 96 -14.80 5.34 -13.76
C THR A 96 -14.70 5.82 -12.32
N ALA A 97 -13.48 6.10 -11.88
CA ALA A 97 -13.24 6.68 -10.57
C ALA A 97 -12.09 7.70 -10.60
N VAL A 98 -12.15 8.65 -9.68
CA VAL A 98 -11.09 9.62 -9.42
C VAL A 98 -10.63 9.45 -7.98
N VAL A 99 -9.36 9.13 -7.80
CA VAL A 99 -8.71 9.14 -6.49
C VAL A 99 -8.00 10.48 -6.33
N ARG A 100 -8.52 11.31 -5.44
CA ARG A 100 -7.97 12.63 -5.11
C ARG A 100 -7.09 12.51 -3.88
N VAL A 101 -5.79 12.73 -4.05
CA VAL A 101 -4.76 12.59 -3.02
C VAL A 101 -4.30 13.97 -2.56
N THR A 102 -4.25 14.20 -1.25
CA THR A 102 -3.66 15.40 -0.65
C THR A 102 -2.20 15.13 -0.37
N LEU A 103 -1.31 15.82 -1.06
CA LEU A 103 0.13 15.66 -0.93
C LEU A 103 0.66 16.35 0.35
N PRO A 104 1.84 15.94 0.85
CA PRO A 104 2.45 16.56 2.03
C PRO A 104 2.69 18.07 1.93
N ASP A 105 2.83 18.62 0.72
CA ASP A 105 2.97 20.06 0.49
C ASP A 105 1.63 20.82 0.40
N GLY A 106 0.50 20.10 0.56
CA GLY A 106 -0.85 20.64 0.48
C GLY A 106 -1.42 20.69 -0.95
N ARG A 107 -0.65 20.32 -1.98
CA ARG A 107 -1.18 20.18 -3.34
C ARG A 107 -2.09 18.97 -3.44
N MET A 108 -3.00 19.01 -4.41
CA MET A 108 -3.88 17.90 -4.72
C MET A 108 -3.39 17.18 -5.98
N ARG A 109 -3.47 15.86 -5.98
CA ARG A 109 -3.23 15.03 -7.17
C ARG A 109 -4.48 14.21 -7.46
N ASN A 110 -5.00 14.29 -8.68
CA ASN A 110 -6.05 13.37 -9.14
C ASN A 110 -5.43 12.23 -9.93
N LEU A 111 -5.78 11.00 -9.56
CA LEU A 111 -5.45 9.79 -10.29
C LEU A 111 -6.74 9.24 -10.89
N PHE A 112 -6.72 8.96 -12.18
CA PHE A 112 -7.90 8.57 -12.94
C PHE A 112 -7.91 7.05 -13.16
N PHE A 113 -9.06 6.45 -12.93
CA PHE A 113 -9.31 5.03 -13.09
C PHE A 113 -10.52 4.79 -13.98
N ASP A 114 -10.46 3.71 -14.76
CA ASP A 114 -11.59 3.16 -15.48
C ASP A 114 -11.72 1.65 -15.19
N ARG A 115 -12.55 0.96 -15.98
CA ARG A 115 -12.81 -0.48 -15.85
C ARG A 115 -11.58 -1.37 -16.09
N THR A 116 -10.51 -0.82 -16.67
CA THR A 116 -9.26 -1.52 -16.97
C THR A 116 -8.17 -1.25 -15.94
N GLY A 117 -8.33 -0.21 -15.12
CA GLY A 117 -7.41 0.14 -14.03
C GLY A 117 -7.03 1.62 -14.04
N ALA A 118 -5.82 1.93 -13.58
CA ALA A 118 -5.31 3.30 -13.54
C ALA A 118 -4.91 3.77 -14.94
N VAL A 119 -5.52 4.85 -15.43
CA VAL A 119 -5.40 5.33 -16.82
C VAL A 119 -4.70 6.68 -16.96
N GLY A 120 -4.57 7.45 -15.88
CA GLY A 120 -3.90 8.74 -15.94
C GLY A 120 -3.90 9.53 -14.66
N SER A 121 -3.47 10.78 -14.77
CA SER A 121 -3.49 11.77 -13.68
C SER A 121 -3.72 13.17 -14.23
N ASP A 122 -3.99 14.14 -13.36
CA ASP A 122 -4.13 15.55 -13.72
C ASP A 122 -2.79 16.31 -13.84
N VAL A 123 -1.66 15.60 -13.96
CA VAL A 123 -0.37 16.21 -14.27
C VAL A 123 -0.46 17.01 -15.58
N SER A 124 0.07 18.24 -15.52
CA SER A 124 0.20 19.11 -16.67
C SER A 124 1.60 19.72 -16.76
N GLU A 125 1.88 20.45 -17.82
CA GLU A 125 3.15 21.19 -17.98
C GLU A 125 3.43 22.15 -16.81
N ALA A 126 2.39 22.62 -16.11
CA ALA A 126 2.53 23.47 -14.93
C ALA A 126 3.13 22.75 -13.72
N ASP A 127 3.09 21.41 -13.68
CA ASP A 127 3.75 20.59 -12.65
C ASP A 127 5.25 20.40 -12.94
N GLY A 128 5.71 20.79 -14.12
CA GLY A 128 7.09 20.71 -14.57
C GLY A 128 7.48 19.33 -15.13
N ALA A 129 8.55 19.32 -15.92
CA ALA A 129 8.98 18.17 -16.69
C ALA A 129 9.30 16.91 -15.85
N ASP A 130 9.59 17.07 -14.56
CA ASP A 130 9.87 15.95 -13.66
C ASP A 130 8.62 15.16 -13.24
N ALA A 131 7.45 15.79 -13.28
CA ALA A 131 6.17 15.15 -13.02
C ALA A 131 5.59 14.47 -14.27
N GLN A 132 6.12 14.80 -15.45
CA GLN A 132 5.56 14.35 -16.73
C GLN A 132 5.76 12.85 -16.96
N GLY A 133 4.67 12.21 -17.38
CA GLY A 133 4.62 10.77 -17.66
C GLY A 133 3.80 10.03 -16.62
N PHE A 134 3.12 8.97 -17.05
CA PHE A 134 2.25 8.16 -16.22
C PHE A 134 2.64 6.69 -16.40
N LYS A 135 2.90 6.01 -15.28
CA LYS A 135 3.10 4.56 -15.25
C LYS A 135 2.27 3.98 -14.13
N ALA A 136 1.56 2.90 -14.42
CA ALA A 136 0.82 2.16 -13.42
C ALA A 136 1.06 0.67 -13.61
N GLU A 137 1.24 -0.03 -12.50
CA GLU A 137 1.22 -1.49 -12.44
C GLU A 137 0.30 -1.92 -11.31
N LYS A 138 -0.38 -3.04 -11.50
CA LYS A 138 -1.18 -3.66 -10.45
C LYS A 138 -0.47 -4.91 -9.96
N ILE A 139 -0.20 -4.97 -8.66
CA ILE A 139 0.36 -6.14 -8.00
C ILE A 139 -0.72 -6.64 -7.03
N GLU A 140 -1.30 -7.80 -7.33
CA GLU A 140 -2.44 -8.35 -6.60
C GLU A 140 -3.62 -7.37 -6.56
N ASP A 141 -3.92 -6.79 -5.40
CA ASP A 141 -4.98 -5.81 -5.14
C ASP A 141 -4.43 -4.38 -4.95
N LEU A 142 -3.16 -4.12 -5.28
CA LEU A 142 -2.50 -2.83 -5.08
C LEU A 142 -2.05 -2.21 -6.40
N TYR A 143 -2.55 -1.02 -6.70
CA TYR A 143 -2.03 -0.20 -7.80
C TYR A 143 -0.81 0.59 -7.34
N LYS A 144 0.33 0.34 -7.99
CA LYS A 144 1.53 1.17 -7.87
C LYS A 144 1.59 2.13 -9.04
N ILE A 145 1.51 3.42 -8.75
CA ILE A 145 1.45 4.47 -9.77
C ILE A 145 2.65 5.38 -9.60
N ALA A 146 3.35 5.67 -10.69
CA ALA A 146 4.46 6.61 -10.73
C ALA A 146 4.16 7.72 -11.74
N LEU A 147 4.32 8.97 -11.29
CA LEU A 147 4.19 10.17 -12.14
C LEU A 147 5.57 10.77 -12.35
N GLY A 148 6.00 10.78 -13.60
CA GLY A 148 7.35 11.15 -14.02
C GLY A 148 8.44 10.44 -13.22
N ARG A 149 9.38 11.21 -12.68
CA ARG A 149 10.56 10.69 -11.96
C ARG A 149 10.43 10.78 -10.44
N LYS A 150 9.36 11.39 -9.93
CA LYS A 150 9.30 11.88 -8.55
C LYS A 150 8.13 11.30 -7.77
N GLU A 151 6.91 11.50 -8.25
CA GLU A 151 5.72 11.14 -7.47
C GLU A 151 5.44 9.63 -7.58
N ARG A 152 5.08 9.01 -6.45
CA ARG A 152 4.71 7.58 -6.36
C ARG A 152 3.51 7.40 -5.43
N TYR A 153 2.62 6.47 -5.76
CA TYR A 153 1.40 6.18 -5.02
C TYR A 153 1.16 4.67 -4.95
N GLU A 154 0.62 4.21 -3.81
CA GLU A 154 0.12 2.86 -3.65
C GLU A 154 -1.36 2.92 -3.28
N VAL A 155 -2.24 2.54 -4.21
CA VAL A 155 -3.69 2.69 -4.09
C VAL A 155 -4.34 1.30 -4.04
N PRO A 156 -4.96 0.90 -2.93
CA PRO A 156 -5.70 -0.36 -2.86
C PRO A 156 -6.86 -0.39 -3.86
N GLU A 157 -7.06 -1.50 -4.56
CA GLU A 157 -8.14 -1.67 -5.53
C GLU A 157 -9.52 -1.53 -4.88
N ALA A 158 -9.69 -2.08 -3.67
CA ALA A 158 -10.93 -1.97 -2.91
C ALA A 158 -11.38 -0.52 -2.68
N LEU A 159 -10.42 0.42 -2.60
CA LEU A 159 -10.71 1.84 -2.47
C LEU A 159 -11.38 2.40 -3.74
N ILE A 160 -11.04 1.84 -4.91
CA ILE A 160 -11.53 2.27 -6.23
C ILE A 160 -12.87 1.62 -6.58
N ILE A 161 -13.03 0.32 -6.33
CA ILE A 161 -14.23 -0.43 -6.71
C ILE A 161 -15.34 -0.37 -5.65
N GLY A 162 -14.98 -0.33 -4.36
CA GLY A 162 -15.92 -0.53 -3.26
C GLY A 162 -16.05 -1.96 -2.77
N GLY A 163 -16.54 -2.07 -1.54
CA GLY A 163 -16.96 -3.34 -0.93
C GLY A 163 -18.44 -3.60 -1.13
#